data_AF-A0A8S1SC95-F1
#
_entry.id   AF-A0A8S1SC95-F1
#
_cell.length_a   1.000
_cell.length_b   1.000
_cell.length_c   1.000
_cell.angle_alpha   90.00
_cell.angle_beta   90.00
_cell.angle_gamma   90.00
#
_symmetry.space_group_name_H-M   'P 1'
#
loop_
_entity.id
_entity.type
_entity.pdbx_description
1 polymer ?
#
loop_
_entity_poly.entity_id
_entity_poly.type
_entity_poly.pdbx_seq_one_letter_code
_entity_poly.pdbx_strand_id
1 'polypeptide(L)'
;MQIKHPVQVLKKKVDDRIEYKIQWNTGSITYEPMIELTPEMLSLVNRWELQEHQKKDSKSSEKIQSKTIKMVEEQLNSLTELEKPKPSPHKERSSEKGYVKSLRKNEGRIEFWIYIHEEGVERWVSLEEVKSRIPIALCDYLLQKIKFGGK
;
A
#
# COMPACT_ATOMS: atom_id res chain seq x y z
N MET A 1 -19.89 40.27 0.76
CA MET A 1 -19.79 39.30 1.86
C MET A 1 -18.54 38.46 1.65
N GLN A 2 -17.64 38.38 2.63
CA GLN A 2 -16.47 37.50 2.51
C GLN A 2 -16.92 36.06 2.74
N ILE A 3 -16.74 35.19 1.75
CA ILE A 3 -17.10 33.78 1.83
C ILE A 3 -16.06 33.11 2.74
N LYS A 4 -16.49 32.67 3.92
CA LYS A 4 -15.66 31.90 4.85
C LYS A 4 -15.61 30.46 4.37
N HIS A 5 -14.41 29.96 4.10
CA HIS A 5 -14.19 28.55 3.79
C HIS A 5 -13.07 27.96 4.67
N PRO A 6 -13.17 26.68 5.03
CA PRO A 6 -12.20 26.02 5.89
C PRO A 6 -10.91 25.77 5.09
N VAL A 7 -9.77 26.05 5.71
CA VAL A 7 -8.44 25.90 5.07
C VAL A 7 -7.70 24.70 5.64
N GLN A 8 -7.67 24.57 6.96
CA GLN A 8 -6.86 23.56 7.63
C GLN A 8 -7.44 23.10 8.96
N VAL A 9 -7.25 21.82 9.27
CA VAL A 9 -7.47 21.25 10.61
C VAL A 9 -6.15 21.28 11.37
N LEU A 10 -6.17 21.88 12.56
CA LEU A 10 -4.98 22.08 13.39
C LEU A 10 -4.86 21.04 14.49
N LYS A 11 -5.99 20.63 15.07
CA LYS A 11 -6.01 19.75 16.24
C LYS A 11 -7.36 19.06 16.37
N LYS A 12 -7.32 17.80 16.82
CA LYS A 12 -8.46 17.08 17.38
C LYS A 12 -8.46 17.18 18.91
N LYS A 13 -9.64 17.43 19.48
CA LYS A 13 -9.90 17.36 20.91
C LYS A 13 -10.97 16.30 21.15
N VAL A 14 -10.72 15.41 22.10
CA VAL A 14 -11.64 14.34 22.49
C VAL A 14 -11.81 14.44 24.00
N ASP A 15 -12.86 15.16 24.41
CA ASP A 15 -13.33 15.17 25.79
C ASP A 15 -14.67 14.39 25.83
N ASP A 16 -15.80 15.06 26.05
CA ASP A 16 -17.15 14.45 25.99
C ASP A 16 -17.67 14.25 24.56
N ARG A 17 -17.17 15.06 23.62
CA ARG A 17 -17.48 15.01 22.19
C ARG A 17 -16.23 15.30 21.36
N ILE A 18 -16.21 14.81 20.12
CA ILE A 18 -15.08 14.99 19.21
C ILE A 18 -15.20 16.37 18.56
N GLU A 19 -14.22 17.24 18.80
CA GLU A 19 -14.15 18.59 18.23
C GLU A 19 -12.86 18.78 17.45
N TYR A 20 -12.94 19.47 16.32
CA TYR A 20 -11.79 19.81 15.49
C TYR A 20 -11.55 21.31 15.49
N LYS A 21 -10.30 21.70 15.70
CA LYS A 21 -9.83 23.07 15.60
C LYS A 21 -9.58 23.40 14.13
N ILE A 22 -10.41 24.27 13.55
CA ILE A 22 -10.40 24.58 12.12
C ILE A 22 -9.98 26.03 11.90
N GLN A 23 -9.03 26.22 11.00
CA GLN A 23 -8.59 27.53 10.52
C GLN A 23 -9.37 27.89 9.26
N TRP A 24 -9.93 29.10 9.26
CA TRP A 24 -10.66 29.68 8.14
C TRP A 24 -9.72 30.55 7.29
N ASN A 25 -10.11 30.76 6.03
CA ASN A 25 -9.41 31.66 5.11
C ASN A 25 -9.29 33.11 5.62
N THR A 26 -10.21 33.53 6.50
CA THR A 26 -10.18 34.83 7.16
C THR A 26 -9.13 34.92 8.29
N GLY A 27 -8.37 33.86 8.54
CA GLY A 27 -7.42 33.77 9.66
C GLY A 27 -8.08 33.49 11.00
N SER A 28 -9.41 33.38 11.05
CA SER A 28 -10.14 32.99 12.25
C SER A 28 -9.94 31.51 12.55
N ILE A 29 -10.00 31.13 13.83
CA ILE A 29 -9.89 29.72 14.25
C ILE A 29 -11.06 29.40 15.17
N THR A 30 -11.80 28.34 14.86
CA THR A 30 -12.94 27.86 15.66
C THR A 30 -12.80 26.39 16.03
N TYR A 31 -13.55 25.95 17.03
CA TYR A 31 -13.68 24.55 17.39
C TYR A 31 -15.06 24.09 16.96
N GLU A 32 -15.10 23.09 16.08
CA GLU A 32 -16.33 22.62 15.46
C GLU A 32 -16.53 21.15 15.85
N PRO A 33 -17.70 20.78 16.39
CA PRO A 33 -17.98 19.40 16.75
C PRO A 33 -18.15 18.56 15.49
N MET A 34 -17.77 17.28 15.56
CA MET A 34 -17.78 16.39 14.40
C MET A 34 -19.16 16.27 13.72
N ILE A 35 -20.23 16.48 14.47
CA ILE A 35 -21.63 16.38 14.03
C ILE A 35 -22.04 17.60 13.18
N GLU A 36 -21.40 18.75 13.35
CA GLU A 36 -21.75 20.01 12.68
C GLU A 36 -20.78 20.35 11.52
N LEU A 37 -19.91 19.41 11.13
CA LEU A 37 -18.95 19.61 10.06
C LEU A 37 -19.64 19.59 8.68
N THR A 38 -19.34 20.60 7.85
CA THR A 38 -19.74 20.59 6.45
C THR A 38 -18.93 19.56 5.64
N PRO A 39 -19.41 19.13 4.45
CA PRO A 39 -18.68 18.17 3.61
C PRO A 39 -17.24 18.57 3.26
N GLU A 40 -16.99 19.87 3.09
CA GLU A 40 -15.64 20.41 2.85
C GLU A 40 -14.74 20.22 4.09
N MET A 41 -15.28 20.46 5.29
CA MET A 41 -14.55 20.28 6.55
C MET A 41 -14.24 18.81 6.81
N LEU A 42 -15.17 17.90 6.51
CA LEU A 42 -14.96 16.45 6.65
C LEU A 42 -13.81 15.94 5.78
N SER A 43 -13.67 16.48 4.56
CA SER A 43 -12.56 16.13 3.66
C SER A 43 -11.20 16.55 4.24
N LEU A 44 -11.14 17.72 4.87
CA LEU A 44 -9.94 18.21 5.55
C LEU A 44 -9.61 17.40 6.81
N VAL A 45 -10.62 17.04 7.60
CA VAL A 45 -10.47 16.18 8.80
C VAL A 45 -9.95 14.81 8.42
N ASN A 46 -10.52 14.17 7.40
CA ASN A 46 -10.07 12.85 6.94
C ASN A 46 -8.59 12.86 6.53
N ARG A 47 -8.19 13.87 5.74
CA ARG A 47 -6.78 14.04 5.33
C ARG A 47 -5.86 14.28 6.53
N TRP A 48 -6.30 15.05 7.52
CA TRP A 48 -5.53 15.33 8.73
C TRP A 48 -5.35 14.09 9.61
N GLU A 49 -6.42 13.32 9.85
CA GLU A 49 -6.36 12.07 10.61
C GLU A 49 -5.37 11.08 9.98
N LEU A 50 -5.44 10.88 8.65
CA LEU A 50 -4.52 10.00 7.93
C LEU A 50 -3.05 10.41 8.12
N GLN A 51 -2.75 11.71 8.09
CA GLN A 51 -1.40 12.21 8.33
C GLN A 51 -0.94 12.03 9.79
N GLU A 52 -1.83 12.24 10.76
CA GLU A 52 -1.51 12.05 12.18
C GLU A 52 -1.30 10.57 12.53
N HIS A 53 -2.05 9.66 11.91
CA HIS A 53 -1.83 8.21 12.06
C HIS A 53 -0.45 7.79 11.56
N GLN A 54 -0.05 8.22 10.35
CA GLN A 54 1.28 7.91 9.81
C GLN A 54 2.43 8.45 10.68
N LYS A 55 2.25 9.64 11.29
CA LYS A 55 3.24 10.23 12.22
C LYS A 55 3.31 9.51 13.57
N LYS A 56 2.21 8.89 14.02
CA LYS A 56 2.18 8.11 15.27
C LYS A 56 2.85 6.74 15.10
N ASP A 57 2.63 6.07 13.98
CA ASP A 57 3.29 4.79 13.66
C ASP A 57 4.81 4.93 13.52
N SER A 58 5.30 6.08 13.07
CA SER A 58 6.74 6.36 12.98
C SER A 58 7.39 6.80 14.31
N LYS A 59 6.60 7.14 15.35
CA LYS A 59 7.11 7.47 16.70
C LYS A 59 6.92 6.36 17.74
N SER A 60 6.02 5.41 17.50
CA SER A 60 5.72 4.32 18.45
C SER A 60 6.72 3.15 18.38
N SER A 61 7.57 3.07 17.35
CA SER A 61 8.50 1.94 17.17
C SER A 61 9.73 1.98 18.08
N GLU A 62 10.08 3.12 18.70
CA GLU A 62 11.32 3.24 19.49
C GLU A 62 11.16 2.91 20.99
N LYS A 63 9.94 2.88 21.56
CA LYS A 63 9.77 2.79 23.03
C LYS A 63 9.13 1.52 23.60
N ILE A 64 8.61 0.61 22.76
CA ILE A 64 7.85 -0.57 23.23
C ILE A 64 8.64 -1.89 23.07
N GLN A 65 9.83 -1.85 22.45
CA GLN A 65 10.63 -3.06 22.18
C GLN A 65 11.20 -3.78 23.42
N SER A 66 11.25 -3.17 24.62
CA SER A 66 12.07 -3.75 25.69
C SER A 66 11.34 -4.61 26.74
N LYS A 67 10.00 -4.65 26.79
CA LYS A 67 9.29 -5.31 27.92
C LYS A 67 8.29 -6.40 27.58
N THR A 68 7.79 -6.48 26.35
CA THR A 68 6.75 -7.47 26.00
C THR A 68 7.30 -8.70 25.26
N ILE A 69 8.60 -8.72 24.93
CA ILE A 69 9.24 -9.80 24.15
C ILE A 69 9.34 -11.12 24.95
N LYS A 70 9.41 -11.10 26.29
CA LYS A 70 9.73 -12.32 27.05
C LYS A 70 8.56 -13.23 27.46
N MET A 71 7.30 -12.77 27.41
CA MET A 71 6.17 -13.54 27.99
C MET A 71 5.21 -14.15 26.97
N VAL A 72 5.28 -13.77 25.69
CA VAL A 72 4.33 -14.27 24.66
C VAL A 72 4.98 -15.30 23.72
N GLU A 73 6.28 -15.51 23.84
CA GLU A 73 7.05 -16.47 23.02
C GLU A 73 6.79 -17.94 23.42
N GLU A 74 6.36 -18.22 24.66
CA GLU A 74 6.07 -19.58 25.13
C GLU A 74 4.65 -20.09 24.80
N GLN A 75 3.66 -19.20 24.65
CA GLN A 75 2.26 -19.64 24.51
C GLN A 75 1.73 -19.69 23.07
N LEU A 76 2.37 -19.00 22.11
CA LEU A 76 1.89 -18.95 20.72
C LEU A 76 2.53 -20.02 19.80
N ASN A 77 3.51 -20.78 20.28
CA ASN A 77 4.12 -21.89 19.51
C ASN A 77 3.24 -23.15 19.42
N SER A 78 2.12 -23.21 20.15
CA SER A 78 1.40 -24.48 20.34
C SER A 78 0.06 -24.59 19.61
N LEU A 79 -0.51 -23.53 19.02
CA LEU A 79 -1.94 -23.58 18.63
C LEU A 79 -2.35 -22.99 17.29
N THR A 80 -1.44 -22.54 16.42
CA THR A 80 -1.83 -22.12 15.05
C THR A 80 -0.64 -22.11 14.08
N GLU A 81 -0.18 -23.30 13.73
CA GLU A 81 0.50 -23.57 12.46
C GLU A 81 -0.47 -23.28 11.30
N LEU A 82 -0.59 -22.01 10.94
CA LEU A 82 -0.95 -21.62 9.58
C LEU A 82 0.06 -20.56 9.20
N GLU A 83 1.09 -20.97 8.47
CA GLU A 83 2.22 -20.15 8.04
C GLU A 83 1.72 -18.87 7.35
N LYS A 84 1.60 -17.78 8.12
CA LYS A 84 1.60 -16.45 7.53
C LYS A 84 2.99 -16.27 6.91
N PRO A 85 3.09 -15.97 5.60
CA PRO A 85 4.38 -15.79 4.97
C PRO A 85 5.11 -14.67 5.73
N LYS A 86 6.27 -15.01 6.31
CA LYS A 86 7.19 -14.01 6.86
C LYS A 86 7.34 -12.90 5.81
N PRO A 87 7.29 -11.61 6.19
CA PRO A 87 7.83 -10.57 5.33
C PRO A 87 9.33 -10.85 5.26
N SER A 88 9.72 -11.69 4.30
CA SER A 88 11.11 -11.79 3.92
C SER A 88 11.57 -10.39 3.55
N PRO A 89 12.82 -10.02 3.87
CA PRO A 89 13.41 -8.81 3.31
C PRO A 89 13.10 -8.81 1.82
N HIS A 90 12.63 -7.69 1.27
CA HIS A 90 12.39 -7.55 -0.17
C HIS A 90 13.62 -8.11 -0.88
N LYS A 91 13.50 -9.33 -1.39
CA LYS A 91 14.61 -10.00 -2.07
C LYS A 91 14.90 -9.07 -3.24
N GLU A 92 16.12 -8.56 -3.33
CA GLU A 92 16.52 -7.76 -4.48
C GLU A 92 16.05 -8.52 -5.72
N ARG A 93 15.23 -7.86 -6.54
CA ARG A 93 14.71 -8.48 -7.74
C ARG A 93 15.90 -8.73 -8.65
N SER A 94 16.43 -9.94 -8.65
CA SER A 94 17.32 -10.44 -9.69
C SER A 94 16.49 -10.63 -10.95
N SER A 95 16.05 -9.53 -11.54
CA SER A 95 15.42 -9.54 -12.84
C SER A 95 16.53 -9.62 -13.88
N GLU A 96 16.66 -10.81 -14.48
CA GLU A 96 17.50 -11.00 -15.66
C GLU A 96 16.98 -10.09 -16.78
N LYS A 97 17.87 -9.62 -17.66
CA LYS A 97 17.43 -8.83 -18.83
C LYS A 97 16.84 -9.79 -19.86
N GLY A 98 15.56 -9.62 -20.20
CA GLY A 98 14.86 -10.50 -21.14
C GLY A 98 13.59 -9.87 -21.69
N TYR A 99 12.95 -10.57 -22.62
CA TYR A 99 11.65 -10.15 -23.17
C TYR A 99 10.75 -11.35 -23.45
N VAL A 100 9.45 -11.11 -23.38
CA VAL A 100 8.41 -12.10 -23.69
C VAL A 100 7.92 -11.85 -25.11
N LYS A 101 8.02 -12.84 -26.00
CA LYS A 101 7.54 -12.72 -27.39
C LYS A 101 6.07 -13.09 -27.54
N SER A 102 5.65 -14.16 -26.87
CA SER A 102 4.34 -14.75 -27.09
C SER A 102 3.82 -15.48 -25.86
N LEU A 103 2.50 -15.67 -25.83
CA LEU A 103 1.79 -16.46 -24.84
C LEU A 103 0.94 -17.50 -25.57
N ARG A 104 0.95 -18.73 -25.07
CA ARG A 104 0.05 -19.79 -25.52
C ARG A 104 -0.63 -20.44 -24.31
N LYS A 105 -1.83 -20.96 -24.54
CA LYS A 105 -2.52 -21.82 -23.58
C LYS A 105 -2.40 -23.25 -24.08
N ASN A 106 -1.73 -24.10 -23.32
CA ASN A 106 -1.56 -25.52 -23.64
C ASN A 106 -2.15 -26.37 -22.51
N GLU A 107 -3.10 -27.25 -22.80
CA GLU A 107 -3.73 -28.16 -21.83
C GLU A 107 -4.19 -27.49 -20.52
N GLY A 108 -4.70 -26.26 -20.61
CA GLY A 108 -5.14 -25.48 -19.44
C GLY A 108 -4.03 -24.73 -18.71
N ARG A 109 -2.77 -24.90 -19.08
CA ARG A 109 -1.61 -24.17 -18.55
C ARG A 109 -1.23 -23.02 -19.48
N ILE A 110 -0.72 -21.94 -18.89
CA ILE A 110 -0.23 -20.78 -19.64
C ILE A 110 1.28 -20.91 -19.76
N GLU A 111 1.76 -20.88 -20.99
CA GLU A 111 3.18 -20.91 -21.31
C GLU A 111 3.56 -19.62 -22.04
N PHE A 112 4.78 -19.17 -21.78
CA PHE A 112 5.34 -17.95 -22.36
C PHE A 112 6.58 -18.30 -23.16
N TRP A 113 6.70 -17.72 -24.35
CA TRP A 113 7.93 -17.77 -25.13
C TRP A 113 8.80 -16.60 -24.69
N ILE A 114 9.91 -16.91 -24.03
CA ILE A 114 10.81 -15.90 -23.47
C ILE A 114 12.19 -15.98 -24.11
N TYR A 115 12.87 -14.85 -24.13
CA TYR A 115 14.31 -14.75 -24.40
C TYR A 115 14.99 -14.14 -23.18
N ILE A 116 16.03 -14.80 -22.69
CA ILE A 116 16.88 -14.33 -21.58
C ILE A 116 18.24 -13.98 -22.15
N HIS A 117 18.70 -12.73 -21.98
CA HIS A 117 19.96 -12.26 -22.56
C HIS A 117 21.19 -12.96 -21.95
N GLU A 118 21.11 -13.39 -20.68
CA GLU A 118 22.20 -14.11 -20.02
C GLU A 118 22.40 -15.53 -20.55
N GLU A 119 21.32 -16.22 -20.94
CA GLU A 119 21.40 -17.57 -21.51
C GLU A 119 21.52 -17.55 -23.05
N GLY A 120 21.03 -16.50 -23.70
CA GLY A 120 20.98 -16.41 -25.16
C GLY A 120 20.04 -17.42 -25.82
N VAL A 121 19.14 -18.06 -25.04
CA VAL A 121 18.23 -19.11 -25.51
C VAL A 121 16.78 -18.62 -25.50
N GLU A 122 16.02 -19.07 -26.49
CA GLU A 122 14.56 -18.91 -26.56
C GLU A 122 13.85 -20.22 -26.25
N ARG A 123 12.89 -20.18 -25.34
CA ARG A 123 12.10 -21.38 -24.99
C ARG A 123 10.71 -21.03 -24.46
N TRP A 124 9.84 -22.05 -24.50
CA TRP A 124 8.57 -22.02 -23.77
C TRP A 124 8.83 -22.35 -22.30
N VAL A 125 8.30 -21.51 -21.43
CA VAL A 125 8.41 -21.65 -19.97
C VAL A 125 7.07 -21.43 -19.29
N SER A 126 6.92 -21.95 -18.07
CA SER A 126 5.71 -21.77 -17.29
C SER A 126 5.63 -20.37 -16.66
N LEU A 127 4.44 -19.98 -16.22
CA LEU A 127 4.22 -18.71 -15.54
C LEU A 127 5.11 -18.53 -14.29
N GLU A 128 5.30 -19.58 -13.50
CA GLU A 128 6.12 -19.55 -12.28
C GLU A 128 7.57 -19.21 -12.61
N GLU A 129 8.10 -19.78 -13.69
CA GLU A 129 9.48 -19.56 -14.12
C GLU A 129 9.68 -18.13 -14.62
N VAL A 130 8.75 -17.61 -15.45
CA VAL A 130 8.82 -16.22 -15.93
C VAL A 130 8.76 -15.22 -14.79
N LYS A 131 7.88 -15.46 -13.80
CA LYS A 131 7.76 -14.60 -12.60
C LYS A 131 9.05 -14.57 -11.79
N SER A 132 9.77 -15.68 -11.75
CA SER A 132 11.04 -15.78 -11.03
C SER A 132 12.17 -15.06 -11.76
N ARG A 133 12.28 -15.25 -13.07
CA ARG A 133 13.44 -14.79 -13.86
C ARG A 133 13.29 -13.38 -14.42
N ILE A 134 12.17 -13.10 -15.09
CA ILE A 134 11.93 -11.84 -15.82
C ILE A 134 10.55 -11.23 -15.51
N PRO A 135 10.20 -10.98 -14.24
CA PRO A 135 8.87 -10.49 -13.85
C PRO A 135 8.51 -9.16 -14.48
N ILE A 136 9.49 -8.26 -14.70
CA ILE A 136 9.27 -6.94 -15.30
C ILE A 136 8.85 -7.08 -16.76
N ALA A 137 9.57 -7.90 -17.53
CA ALA A 137 9.25 -8.13 -18.95
C ALA A 137 7.88 -8.78 -19.16
N LEU A 138 7.45 -9.63 -18.21
CA LEU A 138 6.10 -10.19 -18.22
C LEU A 138 5.03 -9.12 -18.02
N CYS A 139 5.24 -8.22 -17.06
CA CYS A 139 4.32 -7.10 -16.83
C CYS A 139 4.24 -6.20 -18.07
N ASP A 140 5.37 -5.82 -18.67
CA ASP A 140 5.40 -4.98 -19.87
C ASP A 140 4.63 -5.63 -21.04
N TYR A 141 4.85 -6.92 -21.28
CA TYR A 141 4.13 -7.66 -22.32
C TYR A 141 2.61 -7.69 -22.07
N LEU A 142 2.19 -7.97 -20.83
CA LEU A 142 0.76 -8.02 -20.49
C LEU A 142 0.11 -6.65 -20.61
N LEU A 143 0.76 -5.59 -20.12
CA LEU A 143 0.27 -4.22 -20.21
C LEU A 143 0.04 -3.78 -21.66
N GLN A 144 0.93 -4.17 -22.59
CA GLN A 144 0.74 -3.91 -24.03
C GLN A 144 -0.48 -4.60 -24.64
N LYS A 145 -0.93 -5.72 -24.05
CA LYS A 145 -2.10 -6.48 -24.53
C LYS A 145 -3.41 -6.03 -23.89
N ILE A 146 -3.36 -5.21 -22.85
CA ILE A 146 -4.56 -4.61 -22.26
C ILE A 146 -5.08 -3.54 -23.22
N LYS A 147 -6.25 -3.81 -23.82
CA LYS A 147 -7.02 -2.78 -24.50
C LYS A 147 -7.99 -2.16 -23.49
N PHE A 148 -7.83 -0.87 -23.21
CA PHE A 148 -8.81 -0.15 -22.44
C PHE A 148 -10.04 0.09 -23.33
N GLY A 149 -11.15 -0.56 -23.01
CA GLY A 149 -12.44 -0.32 -23.66
C GLY A 149 -13.02 1.02 -23.22
N GLY A 150 -12.47 2.11 -23.76
CA GLY A 150 -13.05 3.44 -23.75
C GLY A 150 -13.55 3.77 -25.15
N LYS A 151 -14.79 4.26 -25.24
CA LYS A 151 -15.54 4.57 -26.47
C LYS A 151 -14.76 5.26 -27.57
#